data_AF-A0A5A7NE13-F1
#
_entry.id   AF-A0A5A7NE13-F1
#
_cell.length_a   1.000
_cell.length_b   1.000
_cell.length_c   1.000
_cell.angle_alpha   90.00
_cell.angle_beta   90.00
_cell.angle_gamma   90.00
#
_symmetry.space_group_name_H-M   'P 1'
#
loop_
_entity.id
_entity.type
_entity.pdbx_description
1 polymer ?
#
loop_
_entity_poly.entity_id
_entity_poly.type
_entity_poly.pdbx_seq_one_letter_code
_entity_poly.pdbx_strand_id
1 'polypeptide(L)'
;MADVVIYTKAWCPYCVRAKSLLKKKNQTFREIDIGSEAAKRAEMIERAGGASTVPQIFIGNRHIGGCDDLVALDRKGGLDPLLGA
;
A
#
# COMPACT_ATOMS: atom_id res chain seq x y z
N MET A 1 -4.01 9.07 13.22
CA MET A 1 -4.00 9.04 11.75
C MET A 1 -2.72 8.35 11.32
N ALA A 2 -2.81 7.15 10.75
CA ALA A 2 -1.64 6.37 10.38
C ALA A 2 -1.04 6.85 9.06
N ASP A 3 0.29 6.86 8.95
CA ASP A 3 0.99 7.17 7.70
C ASP A 3 0.86 5.98 6.75
N VAL A 4 -0.06 6.06 5.78
CA VAL A 4 -0.23 4.99 4.80
C VAL A 4 0.50 5.38 3.52
N VAL A 5 1.42 4.53 3.06
CA VAL A 5 2.15 4.72 1.80
C VAL A 5 1.82 3.56 0.87
N ILE A 6 1.42 3.86 -0.36
CA ILE A 6 1.15 2.88 -1.39
C ILE A 6 2.03 3.16 -2.61
N TYR A 7 2.88 2.19 -2.94
CA TYR A 7 3.63 2.19 -4.18
C TYR A 7 2.77 1.59 -5.29
N THR A 8 2.57 2.35 -6.35
CA THR A 8 1.72 2.00 -7.49
C THR A 8 2.48 2.15 -8.79
N LYS A 9 1.87 1.68 -9.87
CA LYS A 9 2.35 1.90 -11.23
C LYS A 9 1.18 2.39 -12.08
N ALA A 10 1.45 3.30 -12.99
CA ALA A 10 0.53 3.63 -14.08
C ALA A 10 -0.08 2.36 -14.68
N TRP A 11 -1.41 2.34 -14.82
CA TRP A 11 -2.19 1.21 -15.36
C TRP A 11 -2.28 -0.08 -14.53
N CYS A 12 -2.19 -0.02 -13.19
CA CYS A 12 -2.41 -1.20 -12.35
C CYS A 12 -3.84 -1.26 -11.74
N PRO A 13 -4.70 -2.23 -12.11
CA PRO A 13 -6.04 -2.35 -11.54
C PRO A 13 -6.04 -2.71 -10.05
N TYR A 14 -5.04 -3.47 -9.59
CA TYR A 14 -4.89 -3.82 -8.17
C TYR A 14 -4.60 -2.60 -7.29
N CYS A 15 -3.82 -1.64 -7.80
CA CYS A 15 -3.55 -0.38 -7.10
C CYS A 15 -4.85 0.41 -6.87
N VAL A 16 -5.72 0.50 -7.88
CA VAL A 16 -7.02 1.18 -7.78
C VAL A 16 -7.90 0.53 -6.70
N ARG A 17 -7.88 -0.80 -6.62
CA ARG A 17 -8.66 -1.56 -5.63
C ARG A 17 -8.16 -1.32 -4.21
N ALA A 18 -6.84 -1.34 -3.98
CA ALA A 18 -6.24 -1.02 -2.69
C ALA A 18 -6.55 0.42 -2.23
N LYS A 19 -6.39 1.39 -3.14
CA LYS A 19 -6.75 2.80 -2.88
C LYS A 19 -8.22 2.97 -2.52
N SER A 20 -9.10 2.29 -3.24
CA SER A 20 -10.55 2.34 -2.98
C SER A 20 -10.89 1.80 -1.59
N LEU A 21 -10.20 0.75 -1.12
CA LEU A 21 -10.40 0.20 0.22
C LEU A 21 -9.98 1.21 1.30
N LEU A 22 -8.80 1.82 1.17
CA LEU A 22 -8.33 2.84 2.09
C LEU A 22 -9.24 4.08 2.11
N LYS A 23 -9.74 4.50 0.94
CA LYS A 23 -10.74 5.58 0.83
C LYS A 23 -12.06 5.22 1.53
N LYS A 24 -12.52 3.97 1.42
CA LYS A 24 -13.74 3.50 2.13
C LYS A 24 -13.57 3.55 3.65
N LYS A 25 -12.36 3.34 4.15
CA LYS A 25 -11.98 3.52 5.56
C LYS A 25 -11.74 4.97 5.95
N ASN A 26 -12.02 5.91 5.05
CA ASN A 26 -11.83 7.35 5.20
C ASN A 26 -10.39 7.74 5.58
N GLN A 27 -9.41 6.95 5.12
CA GLN A 27 -8.02 7.15 5.46
C GLN A 27 -7.21 7.81 4.34
N THR A 28 -6.36 8.74 4.74
CA THR A 28 -5.38 9.40 3.88
C THR A 28 -4.19 8.46 3.62
N PHE A 29 -3.73 8.46 2.38
CA PHE A 29 -2.56 7.67 1.96
C PHE A 29 -1.74 8.44 0.93
N ARG A 30 -0.44 8.19 0.93
CA ARG A 30 0.51 8.72 -0.03
C ARG A 30 0.73 7.71 -1.15
N GLU A 31 0.33 8.07 -2.36
CA GLU A 31 0.63 7.30 -3.55
C GLU A 31 2.03 7.67 -4.08
N ILE A 32 2.83 6.66 -4.41
CA ILE A 32 4.15 6.80 -5.03
C ILE A 32 4.16 5.98 -6.32
N ASP A 33 4.24 6.65 -7.48
CA ASP A 33 4.31 5.96 -8.77
C ASP A 33 5.75 5.53 -9.08
N ILE A 34 6.02 4.23 -8.97
CA ILE A 34 7.32 3.66 -9.29
C ILE A 34 7.52 3.43 -10.79
N GLY A 35 6.48 3.68 -11.60
CA GLY A 35 6.52 3.56 -13.06
C GLY A 35 7.31 4.69 -13.70
N SER A 36 7.12 5.91 -13.20
CA SER A 36 7.77 7.13 -13.67
C SER A 36 9.06 7.42 -12.91
N GLU A 37 9.12 7.04 -11.62
CA GLU A 37 10.26 7.29 -10.75
C GLU A 37 11.05 6.01 -10.45
N ALA A 38 12.01 5.68 -11.32
CA ALA A 38 12.87 4.51 -11.14
C ALA A 38 13.63 4.48 -9.80
N ALA A 39 13.98 5.65 -9.25
CA ALA A 39 14.60 5.78 -7.93
C ALA A 39 13.66 5.28 -6.81
N LYS A 40 12.36 5.57 -6.91
CA LYS A 40 11.35 5.10 -5.96
C LYS A 40 11.10 3.61 -6.05
N ARG A 41 11.33 2.99 -7.20
CA ARG A 41 11.29 1.54 -7.35
C ARG A 41 12.35 0.85 -6.50
N ALA A 42 13.58 1.35 -6.47
CA ALA A 42 14.65 0.77 -5.66
C ALA A 42 14.33 0.88 -4.16
N GLU A 43 13.89 2.06 -3.72
CA GLU A 43 13.42 2.32 -2.35
C GLU A 43 12.27 1.35 -1.96
N MET A 44 11.29 1.16 -2.87
CA MET A 44 10.19 0.23 -2.65
C MET A 44 10.69 -1.21 -2.44
N ILE A 45 11.59 -1.69 -3.31
CA ILE A 45 12.10 -3.06 -3.26
C ILE A 45 12.86 -3.29 -1.95
N GLU A 46 13.70 -2.34 -1.54
CA GLU A 46 14.44 -2.41 -0.29
C GLU A 46 13.47 -2.45 0.91
N ARG A 47 12.49 -1.54 0.95
CA ARG A 47 11.48 -1.50 2.01
C ARG A 47 10.58 -2.74 2.04
N ALA A 48 10.29 -3.31 0.87
CA ALA A 48 9.43 -4.48 0.73
C ALA A 48 10.20 -5.81 0.90
N GLY A 49 11.46 -5.77 1.35
CA GLY A 49 12.27 -6.97 1.61
C GLY A 49 12.62 -7.76 0.34
N GLY A 50 12.76 -7.08 -0.80
CA GLY A 50 13.06 -7.70 -2.10
C GLY A 50 11.86 -7.87 -3.02
N ALA A 51 10.63 -7.59 -2.56
CA ALA A 51 9.45 -7.67 -3.41
C ALA A 51 9.40 -6.52 -4.43
N SER A 52 9.36 -6.87 -5.72
CA SER A 52 9.30 -5.91 -6.83
C SER A 52 7.93 -5.79 -7.49
N THR A 53 6.91 -6.45 -6.93
CA THR A 53 5.54 -6.45 -7.44
C THR A 53 4.78 -5.22 -6.96
N VAL A 54 3.78 -4.76 -7.69
CA VAL A 54 2.88 -3.68 -7.26
C VAL A 54 1.43 -4.17 -7.16
N PRO A 55 0.60 -3.61 -6.26
CA PRO A 55 0.94 -2.56 -5.29
C PRO A 55 1.78 -3.07 -4.12
N GLN A 56 2.62 -2.20 -3.52
CA GLN A 56 3.21 -2.44 -2.19
C GLN A 56 2.65 -1.43 -1.22
N ILE A 57 2.02 -1.91 -0.14
CA ILE A 57 1.34 -1.08 0.85
C ILE A 57 2.12 -1.12 2.16
N PHE A 58 2.34 0.06 2.73
CA PHE A 58 2.99 0.27 4.01
C PHE A 58 2.09 1.11 4.90
N ILE A 59 1.98 0.75 6.18
CA ILE A 59 1.24 1.50 7.18
C ILE A 59 2.20 1.77 8.34
N GLY A 60 2.64 3.03 8.45
CA GLY A 60 3.75 3.45 9.28
C GLY A 60 5.02 2.69 8.92
N ASN A 61 5.59 1.98 9.89
CA ASN A 61 6.77 1.14 9.72
C ASN A 61 6.44 -0.29 9.29
N ARG A 62 5.16 -0.65 9.17
CA ARG A 62 4.74 -2.02 8.87
C ARG A 62 4.51 -2.20 7.37
N HIS A 63 5.22 -3.15 6.78
CA HIS A 63 4.93 -3.64 5.44
C HIS A 63 3.71 -4.56 5.47
N ILE A 64 2.68 -4.21 4.71
CA ILE A 64 1.46 -5.03 4.59
C ILE A 64 1.60 -6.01 3.43
N GLY A 65 2.26 -5.60 2.35
CA GLY A 65 2.41 -6.41 1.14
C GLY A 65 1.50 -5.91 0.01
N GLY A 66 0.85 -6.84 -0.67
CA GLY A 66 0.07 -6.58 -1.87
C GLY A 66 -1.37 -6.10 -1.63
N CYS A 67 -2.12 -5.98 -2.71
CA CYS A 67 -3.56 -5.72 -2.64
C CYS A 67 -4.29 -6.86 -1.91
N ASP A 68 -3.91 -8.11 -2.16
CA ASP A 68 -4.52 -9.28 -1.53
C ASP A 68 -4.24 -9.32 -0.02
N ASP A 69 -3.01 -9.02 0.41
CA ASP A 69 -2.66 -8.92 1.82
C ASP A 69 -3.48 -7.83 2.54
N LEU A 70 -3.62 -6.66 1.91
CA LEU A 70 -4.43 -5.57 2.47
C LEU A 70 -5.90 -5.99 2.63
N VAL A 71 -6.48 -6.62 1.60
CA VAL A 71 -7.88 -7.09 1.65
C VAL A 71 -8.04 -8.22 2.67
N ALA A 72 -7.08 -9.13 2.76
CA ALA A 72 -7.10 -10.22 3.74
C ALA A 72 -7.00 -9.66 5.17
N LEU A 73 -6.19 -8.63 5.38
CA LEU A 73 -6.02 -7.97 6.67
C LEU A 73 -7.29 -7.20 7.09
N ASP A 74 -7.90 -6.48 6.15
CA ASP A 74 -9.19 -5.81 6.33
C ASP A 74 -10.30 -6.79 6.71
N ARG A 75 -10.41 -7.90 5.96
CA ARG A 75 -11.40 -8.96 6.25
C ARG A 75 -11.22 -9.60 7.62
N LYS A 76 -9.98 -9.64 8.12
CA LYS A 76 -9.67 -10.13 9.48
C LYS A 76 -9.91 -9.08 10.57
N GLY A 77 -10.29 -7.85 10.21
CA GLY A 77 -10.43 -6.73 11.15
C GLY A 77 -9.09 -6.20 11.69
N GLY A 78 -7.97 -6.61 11.08
CA GLY A 78 -6.62 -6.20 11.51
C GLY A 78 -6.16 -4.87 10.90
N LEU A 79 -6.91 -4.34 9.92
CA LEU A 79 -6.57 -3.09 9.25
C LEU A 79 -6.96 -1.87 10.10
N ASP A 80 -8.19 -1.83 10.63
CA ASP A 80 -8.68 -0.74 11.47
C ASP A 80 -7.73 -0.35 12.63
N PRO A 81 -7.21 -1.29 13.45
CA PRO A 81 -6.27 -0.93 14.52
C PRO A 81 -4.93 -0.37 14.01
N LEU A 82 -4.50 -0.74 12.79
CA LEU A 82 -3.29 -0.19 12.19
C LEU A 82 -3.51 1.22 11.62
N LEU A 83 -4.72 1.51 11.17
CA LEU A 83 -5.11 2.84 10.70
C LEU A 83 -5.38 3.80 11.87
N GLY A 84 -5.56 3.27 13.08
CA GLY A 84 -5.94 4.02 14.27
C GLY A 84 -7.37 4.52 14.19
N ALA A 85 -8.25 3.72 13.58
CA ALA A 85 -9.69 3.95 13.48
C ALA A 85 -10.45 3.22 14.60
#